data_AF-A0A2J8U0X5-F1
#
_entry.id   AF-A0A2J8U0X5-F1
#
_cell.length_a   1.000
_cell.length_b   1.000
_cell.length_c   1.000
_cell.angle_alpha   90.00
_cell.angle_beta   90.00
_cell.angle_gamma   90.00
#
_symmetry.space_group_name_H-M   'P 1'
#
loop_
_entity.id
_entity.type
_entity.pdbx_description
1 polymer ?
#
loop_
_entity_poly.entity_id
_entity_poly.type
_entity_poly.pdbx_seq_one_letter_code
_entity_poly.pdbx_strand_id
1 'polypeptide(L)' 'MAGSQDIFDAIVMADERFHGEGYREGYEEGSSLGVMEGRQHGTLHGAKIGSEIGCYQGFAFAWKCLLHSCTTEKDR' A
#
# COMPACT_ATOMS: atom_id res chain seq x y z
N MET A 1 -13.70 -47.19 13.79
CA MET A 1 -12.70 -47.85 12.93
C MET A 1 -11.68 -46.80 12.55
N ALA A 2 -10.65 -46.59 13.38
CA ALA A 2 -9.51 -45.77 12.99
C ALA A 2 -8.71 -46.63 11.99
N GLY A 3 -9.01 -46.45 10.71
CA GLY A 3 -8.23 -47.06 9.64
C GLY A 3 -6.79 -46.66 9.85
N SER A 4 -5.90 -47.64 9.98
CA SER A 4 -4.46 -47.45 9.89
C SER A 4 -4.19 -46.49 8.74
N GLN A 5 -3.60 -45.33 9.01
CA GLN A 5 -3.00 -44.50 7.96
C GLN A 5 -2.09 -45.43 7.17
N ASP A 6 -2.45 -45.69 5.92
CA ASP A 6 -1.67 -46.55 5.03
C ASP A 6 -0.25 -45.95 4.95
N ILE A 7 0.75 -46.77 5.22
CA ILE A 7 2.16 -46.36 5.27
C ILE A 7 2.64 -45.79 3.92
N PHE A 8 1.93 -46.08 2.83
CA PHE A 8 2.19 -45.52 1.50
C PHE A 8 1.30 -44.33 1.13
N ASP A 9 0.31 -43.96 1.95
CA ASP A 9 -0.61 -42.83 1.69
C ASP A 9 0.15 -41.50 1.53
N ALA A 10 1.21 -41.31 2.31
CA ALA A 10 2.06 -40.15 2.22
C ALA A 10 2.81 -40.04 0.89
N ILE A 11 3.14 -41.16 0.24
CA ILE A 11 3.82 -41.20 -1.05
C ILE A 11 2.81 -41.06 -2.19
N VAL A 12 1.69 -41.78 -2.11
CA VAL A 12 0.64 -41.77 -3.14
C VAL A 12 -0.03 -40.39 -3.23
N MET A 13 -0.29 -39.76 -2.09
CA MET A 13 -0.94 -38.45 -2.02
C MET A 13 0.07 -37.28 -2.00
N ALA A 14 1.37 -37.55 -2.19
CA ALA A 14 2.41 -36.52 -2.13
C ALA A 14 2.15 -35.39 -3.13
N ASP A 15 1.86 -35.74 -4.38
CA ASP A 15 1.61 -34.78 -5.47
C ASP A 15 0.45 -33.84 -5.13
N GLU A 16 -0.69 -34.40 -4.73
CA GLU A 16 -1.88 -33.63 -4.37
C GLU A 16 -1.69 -32.75 -3.12
N ARG A 17 -0.93 -33.24 -2.13
CA ARG A 17 -0.56 -32.45 -0.95
C ARG A 17 0.37 -31.30 -1.31
N PHE A 18 1.45 -31.55 -2.05
CA PHE A 18 2.40 -30.50 -2.44
C PHE A 18 1.77 -29.48 -3.39
N HIS A 19 0.85 -29.89 -4.27
CA HIS A 19 0.07 -28.98 -5.10
C HIS A 19 -0.80 -28.03 -4.26
N GLY A 20 -1.53 -28.55 -3.28
CA GLY A 20 -2.37 -27.74 -2.40
C GLY A 20 -1.56 -26.84 -1.46
N GLU A 21 -0.47 -27.35 -0.91
CA GLU A 21 0.42 -26.61 -0.01
C GLU A 21 1.17 -25.49 -0.74
N GLY A 22 1.75 -25.79 -1.90
CA GLY A 22 2.48 -24.80 -2.70
C GLY A 22 1.57 -23.68 -3.22
N TYR A 23 0.33 -24.01 -3.63
CA TYR A 23 -0.64 -22.98 -4.01
C TYR A 23 -1.01 -22.08 -2.81
N ARG A 24 -1.28 -22.68 -1.64
CA ARG A 24 -1.64 -21.93 -0.44
C ARG A 24 -0.51 -21.01 0.01
N GLU A 25 0.71 -21.52 0.06
CA GLU A 25 1.90 -20.74 0.44
C GLU A 25 2.12 -19.57 -0.53
N GLY A 26 2.12 -19.84 -1.84
CA GLY A 26 2.28 -18.79 -2.85
C GLY A 26 1.16 -17.75 -2.82
N TYR A 27 -0.08 -18.17 -2.52
CA TYR A 27 -1.21 -17.24 -2.38
C TYR A 27 -1.08 -16.37 -1.13
N GLU A 28 -0.76 -16.96 0.03
CA GLU A 28 -0.58 -16.23 1.29
C GLU A 28 0.59 -15.24 1.20
N GLU A 29 1.74 -15.68 0.67
CA GLU A 29 2.91 -14.83 0.47
C GLU A 29 2.60 -13.69 -0.51
N GLY A 30 2.07 -14.00 -1.69
CA GLY A 30 1.75 -13.00 -2.71
C GLY A 30 0.71 -11.98 -2.23
N SER A 31 -0.31 -12.42 -1.48
CA SER A 31 -1.30 -11.53 -0.87
C SER A 31 -0.66 -10.60 0.15
N SER A 32 0.19 -11.13 1.04
CA SER A 32 0.87 -10.33 2.07
C SER A 32 1.81 -9.28 1.47
N LEU A 33 2.57 -9.66 0.44
CA LEU A 33 3.48 -8.77 -0.27
C LEU A 33 2.72 -7.68 -1.01
N GLY A 34 1.66 -8.04 -1.75
CA GLY A 34 0.85 -7.07 -2.49
C GLY A 34 0.23 -5.99 -1.59
N VAL A 35 -0.24 -6.36 -0.39
CA VAL A 35 -0.76 -5.39 0.59
C VAL A 35 0.35 -4.48 1.11
N MET A 36 1.51 -5.03 1.44
CA MET A 36 2.64 -4.27 1.98
C MET A 36 3.18 -3.27 0.96
N GLU A 37 3.43 -3.72 -0.26
CA GLU A 37 3.91 -2.88 -1.36
C GLU A 37 2.89 -1.79 -1.69
N GLY A 38 1.62 -2.16 -1.88
CA GLY A 38 0.56 -1.19 -2.19
C GLY A 38 0.46 -0.08 -1.15
N ARG A 39 0.54 -0.43 0.15
CA ARG A 39 0.54 0.54 1.24
C ARG A 39 1.78 1.43 1.22
N GLN A 40 2.97 0.86 1.05
CA GLN A 40 4.22 1.62 1.05
C GLN A 40 4.27 2.60 -0.13
N HIS A 41 3.93 2.13 -1.33
CA HIS A 41 3.86 2.95 -2.53
C HIS A 41 2.83 4.08 -2.39
N GLY A 42 1.62 3.76 -1.93
CA GLY A 42 0.57 4.76 -1.71
C GLY A 42 0.97 5.83 -0.69
N THR A 43 1.63 5.42 0.40
CA THR A 43 2.07 6.36 1.45
C THR A 43 3.16 7.30 0.94
N LEU A 44 4.20 6.75 0.30
CA LEU A 44 5.33 7.54 -0.19
C LEU A 44 4.89 8.51 -1.30
N HIS A 45 4.10 8.03 -2.25
CA HIS A 45 3.62 8.83 -3.36
C HIS A 45 2.60 9.89 -2.92
N GLY A 46 1.66 9.51 -2.05
CA GLY A 46 0.68 10.42 -1.48
C GLY A 46 1.33 11.54 -0.68
N ALA A 47 2.34 11.22 0.14
CA ALA A 47 3.09 12.23 0.89
C ALA A 47 3.83 13.22 -0.03
N LYS A 48 4.44 12.71 -1.11
CA LYS A 48 5.13 13.55 -2.10
C LYS A 48 4.18 14.55 -2.76
N ILE A 49 3.06 14.06 -3.29
CA ILE A 49 2.05 14.91 -3.94
C ILE A 49 1.45 15.91 -2.94
N GLY A 50 1.08 15.45 -1.74
CA GLY A 50 0.51 16.31 -0.70
C GLY A 50 1.45 17.46 -0.31
N SER A 51 2.75 17.18 -0.20
CA SER A 51 3.77 18.20 0.08
C SER A 51 3.86 19.25 -1.03
N GLU A 52 3.87 18.83 -2.29
CA GLU A 52 3.94 19.72 -3.45
C GLU A 52 2.70 20.63 -3.53
N ILE A 53 1.50 20.06 -3.38
CA ILE A 53 0.24 20.82 -3.33
C ILE A 53 0.26 21.82 -2.18
N GLY A 54 0.67 21.38 -0.98
CA GLY A 54 0.74 22.25 0.20
C GLY A 54 1.70 23.42 0.02
N CYS A 55 2.85 23.19 -0.61
CA CYS A 55 3.83 24.23 -0.93
C CYS A 55 3.22 25.29 -1.87
N TYR A 56 2.61 24.87 -2.98
CA TYR A 56 2.00 25.79 -3.94
C TYR A 56 0.81 26.55 -3.34
N GLN A 57 -0.03 25.86 -2.55
CA GLN A 57 -1.15 26.49 -1.87
C GLN A 57 -0.66 27.55 -0.86
N GLY A 58 0.35 27.23 -0.07
CA GLY A 58 0.95 28.16 0.89
C GLY A 58 1.54 29.38 0.20
N PHE A 59 2.28 29.17 -0.91
CA PHE A 59 2.83 30.26 -1.71
C PHE A 59 1.73 31.17 -2.27
N ALA A 60 0.71 30.60 -2.92
CA ALA A 60 -0.39 31.37 -3.49
C ALA A 60 -1.15 32.16 -2.41
N PHE A 61 -1.36 31.56 -1.23
CA PHE A 61 -2.01 32.22 -0.11
C PHE A 61 -1.17 33.38 0.44
N ALA A 62 0.14 33.18 0.63
CA ALA A 62 1.03 34.23 1.09
C ALA A 62 1.03 35.44 0.14
N TRP A 63 1.13 35.21 -1.16
CA TRP A 63 1.08 36.27 -2.16
C TRP A 63 -0.28 36.98 -2.20
N LYS A 64 -1.38 36.23 -2.10
CA LYS A 64 -2.72 36.82 -2.03
C LYS A 64 -2.84 37.75 -0.82
N CYS A 65 -2.35 37.33 0.34
CA CYS A 65 -2.33 38.17 1.54
C CYS A 65 -1.48 39.42 1.33
N LEU A 66 -0.23 39.27 0.86
CA LEU A 66 0.67 40.41 0.61
C LEU A 66 0.07 41.45 -0.35
N LEU A 67 -0.54 41.00 -1.44
CA LEU A 67 -1.18 41.88 -2.41
C LEU A 67 -2.38 42.62 -1.82
N HIS A 68 -3.21 41.91 -1.03
CA HIS A 68 -4.37 42.51 -0.38
C HIS A 68 -3.98 43.51 0.73
N SER A 69 -2.91 43.23 1.47
CA SER A 69 -2.32 44.16 2.44
C SER A 69 -1.75 45.42 1.76
N CYS A 70 -1.14 45.26 0.58
CA CYS A 70 -0.59 46.37 -0.20
C CYS A 70 -1.69 47.29 -0.74
N THR A 71 -2.85 46.76 -1.13
CA THR A 71 -3.98 47.57 -1.58
C THR A 71 -4.62 48.36 -0.45
N THR A 72 -4.65 47.84 0.78
CA THR A 72 -5.23 48.54 1.94
C THR A 72 -4.37 49.69 2.47
N GLU A 73 -3.04 49.61 2.31
CA GLU A 73 -2.11 50.68 2.70
C GLU A 73 -2.10 51.84 1.70
N LYS A 74 -2.40 51.60 0.42
CA LYS A 74 -2.43 52.64 -0.63
C LYS A 74 -3.72 53.46 -0.63
N ASP A 75 -4.79 52.95 -0.04
CA ASP A 75 -6.11 53.60 0.06
C ASP A 75 -6.30 54.41 1.37
N ARG A 76 -5.24 54.53 2.19
CA ARG A 76 -5.21 55.30 3.44
C ARG A 76 -4.27 56.48 3.33
#